data_AF-A0A2S8GTA4-F1
#
_entry.id   AF-A0A2S8GTA4-F1
#
_cell.length_a   1.000
_cell.length_b   1.000
_cell.length_c   1.000
_cell.angle_alpha   90.00
_cell.angle_beta   90.00
_cell.angle_gamma   90.00
#
_symmetry.space_group_name_H-M   'P 1'
#
loop_
_entity.id
_entity.type
_entity.pdbx_description
1 polymer ?
#
loop_
_entity_poly.entity_id
_entity_poly.type
_entity_poly.pdbx_seq_one_letter_code
_entity_poly.pdbx_strand_id
1 'polypeptide(L)'
;MDNQHEDSADGQLDEIKSLIKSKKKIEAIKRLREETGRGLKEAKDLVEEIERKMVADGELDKASPVGCSGVILLAAATIGAGAAWLLA
;
A
#
# COMPACT_ATOMS: atom_id res chain seq x y z
N MET A 1 -18.85 -10.42 28.29
CA MET A 1 -18.07 -11.66 28.30
C MET A 1 -18.46 -12.36 27.01
N ASP A 2 -17.67 -12.45 25.96
CA ASP A 2 -16.22 -12.59 25.77
C ASP A 2 -15.90 -11.85 24.44
N ASN A 3 -14.74 -11.25 24.19
CA ASN A 3 -13.47 -11.95 24.02
C ASN A 3 -12.33 -10.90 24.12
N GLN A 4 -11.64 -10.90 25.25
CA GLN A 4 -10.29 -10.36 25.33
C GLN A 4 -9.40 -11.27 24.49
N HIS A 5 -9.07 -10.89 23.25
CA HIS A 5 -7.72 -11.01 22.68
C HIS A 5 -7.71 -10.67 21.17
N GLU A 6 -7.15 -9.53 20.81
CA GLU A 6 -6.16 -9.37 19.72
C GLU A 6 -5.34 -8.13 20.10
N ASP A 7 -4.23 -8.41 20.78
CA ASP A 7 -3.57 -7.54 21.75
C ASP A 7 -2.31 -6.87 21.18
N SER A 8 -2.07 -5.66 21.70
CA SER A 8 -0.80 -4.91 21.73
C SER A 8 -0.27 -4.25 20.44
N ALA A 9 -0.38 -4.85 19.25
CA ALA A 9 0.24 -4.25 18.04
C ALA A 9 -0.65 -3.19 17.35
N ASP A 10 -1.96 -3.40 17.28
CA ASP A 10 -2.86 -2.54 16.50
C ASP A 10 -2.99 -1.13 17.08
N GLY A 11 -3.04 -1.00 18.41
CA GLY A 11 -3.10 0.31 19.07
C GLY A 11 -1.84 1.16 18.85
N GLN A 12 -0.66 0.53 18.87
CA GLN A 12 0.62 1.19 18.61
C GLN A 12 0.73 1.61 17.14
N LEU A 13 0.30 0.72 16.24
CA LEU A 13 0.20 1.04 14.82
C LEU A 13 -0.77 2.20 14.61
N ASP A 14 -1.97 2.20 15.19
CA ASP A 14 -2.93 3.28 15.03
C ASP A 14 -2.43 4.63 15.57
N GLU A 15 -1.63 4.64 16.63
CA GLU A 15 -0.94 5.83 17.10
C GLU A 15 0.11 6.33 16.10
N ILE A 16 0.98 5.43 15.61
CA ILE A 16 1.96 5.72 14.54
C ILE A 16 1.25 6.26 13.30
N LYS A 17 0.12 5.66 12.93
CA LYS A 17 -0.72 6.06 11.81
C LYS A 17 -1.26 7.49 11.99
N SER A 18 -1.74 7.83 13.19
CA SER A 18 -2.21 9.18 13.54
C SER A 18 -1.09 10.23 13.47
N LEU A 19 0.11 9.88 13.95
CA LEU A 19 1.30 10.73 13.84
C LEU A 19 1.70 10.98 12.38
N ILE A 20 1.65 9.95 11.53
CA ILE A 20 1.91 10.06 10.09
C ILE A 20 0.89 10.99 9.43
N LYS A 21 -0.42 10.80 9.70
CA LYS A 21 -1.50 11.69 9.20
C LYS A 21 -1.28 13.15 9.60
N SER A 22 -0.76 13.38 10.81
CA SER A 22 -0.41 14.71 11.32
C SER A 22 0.91 15.27 10.76
N LYS A 23 1.50 14.62 9.75
CA LYS A 23 2.83 14.91 9.18
C LYS A 23 3.98 14.87 10.20
N LYS A 24 3.77 14.22 11.35
CA LYS A 24 4.76 14.07 12.44
C LYS A 24 5.58 12.78 12.30
N LYS A 25 6.19 12.57 11.12
CA LYS A 25 6.97 11.35 10.83
C LYS A 25 8.13 11.13 11.80
N ILE A 26 8.74 12.22 12.28
CA ILE A 26 9.86 12.13 13.25
C ILE A 26 9.40 11.56 14.59
N GLU A 27 8.21 11.92 15.07
CA GLU A 27 7.63 11.35 16.30
C GLU A 27 7.27 9.87 16.09
N ALA A 28 6.68 9.53 14.95
CA ALA A 28 6.38 8.14 14.59
C ALA A 28 7.64 7.25 14.56
N ILE A 29 8.72 7.74 13.93
CA ILE A 29 10.01 7.02 13.86
C ILE A 29 10.63 6.86 15.25
N LYS A 30 10.56 7.89 16.10
CA LYS A 30 11.04 7.81 17.48
C LYS A 30 10.28 6.75 18.26
N ARG A 31 8.94 6.78 18.22
CA ARG A 31 8.08 5.84 18.93
C ARG A 31 8.34 4.41 18.48
N LEU A 32 8.35 4.19 17.16
CA LEU A 32 8.65 2.89 16.57
C LEU A 32 10.04 2.39 17.00
N ARG A 33 11.05 3.26 17.03
CA ARG A 33 12.40 2.89 17.48
C ARG A 33 12.49 2.58 18.97
N GLU A 34 11.79 3.33 19.82
CA GLU A 34 11.75 3.08 21.27
C GLU A 34 11.10 1.74 21.60
N GLU A 35 10.07 1.36 20.85
CA GLU A 35 9.33 0.11 21.09
C GLU A 35 9.99 -1.11 20.43
N THR A 36 10.51 -0.96 19.20
CA THR A 36 11.10 -2.09 18.45
C THR A 36 12.61 -2.21 18.57
N GLY A 37 13.30 -1.18 19.08
CA GLY A 37 14.76 -1.12 19.14
C GLY A 37 15.46 -1.05 17.78
N ARG A 38 14.70 -0.88 16.68
CA ARG A 38 15.20 -0.89 15.30
C ARG A 38 16.17 0.25 15.02
N GLY A 39 17.05 0.06 14.03
CA GLY A 39 17.92 1.13 13.54
C GLY A 39 17.11 2.30 12.96
N LEU A 40 17.68 3.51 12.98
CA LEU A 40 17.03 4.71 12.44
C LEU A 40 16.58 4.52 10.98
N LYS A 41 17.38 3.79 10.18
CA LYS A 41 17.07 3.46 8.79
C LYS A 41 15.84 2.57 8.67
N GLU A 42 15.75 1.50 9.46
CA GLU A 42 14.62 0.58 9.44
C GLU A 42 13.34 1.27 9.92
N ALA A 43 13.42 2.03 11.01
CA ALA A 43 12.27 2.74 11.55
C ALA A 43 11.71 3.78 10.55
N LYS A 44 12.60 4.48 9.85
CA LYS A 44 12.20 5.40 8.78
C LYS A 44 11.52 4.66 7.64
N ASP A 45 12.11 3.57 7.17
CA ASP A 45 11.59 2.79 6.03
C ASP A 45 10.18 2.25 6.32
N LEU A 46 9.95 1.73 7.52
CA LEU A 46 8.64 1.26 7.97
C LEU A 46 7.60 2.39 7.99
N VAL A 47 7.94 3.55 8.57
CA VAL A 47 7.03 4.71 8.65
C VAL A 47 6.69 5.24 7.26
N GLU A 48 7.67 5.30 6.36
CA GLU A 48 7.44 5.69 4.96
C GLU A 48 6.61 4.67 4.20
N GLU A 49 6.78 3.36 4.47
CA GLU A 49 5.94 2.33 3.86
C GLU A 49 4.49 2.45 4.32
N ILE A 50 4.26 2.65 5.62
CA ILE A 50 2.93 2.85 6.18
C ILE A 50 2.28 4.09 5.56
N GLU A 51 3.02 5.19 5.44
CA GLU A 51 2.53 6.41 4.79
C GLU A 51 2.15 6.16 3.33
N ARG A 52 3.01 5.48 2.56
CA ARG A 52 2.72 5.14 1.16
C ARG A 52 1.47 4.28 1.03
N LYS A 53 1.32 3.29 1.91
CA LYS A 53 0.13 2.43 1.96
C LYS A 53 -1.13 3.23 2.30
N MET A 54 -1.07 4.14 3.26
CA MET A 54 -2.22 5.01 3.61
C MET A 54 -2.68 5.93 2.49
N VAL A 55 -1.74 6.46 1.72
CA VAL A 55 -2.06 7.32 0.57
C VAL A 55 -2.66 6.47 -0.56
N ALA A 56 -2.24 5.21 -0.69
CA ALA A 56 -2.78 4.28 -1.68
C ALA A 56 -4.18 3.73 -1.30
N ASP A 57 -4.45 3.52 -0.01
CA ASP A 57 -5.74 2.97 0.48
C ASP A 57 -6.89 4.01 0.48
N GLY A 58 -6.67 5.23 0.00
CA GLY A 58 -7.71 6.25 -0.15
C GLY A 58 -8.71 6.00 -1.28
N GLU A 59 -8.63 4.86 -1.99
CA GLU A 59 -9.46 4.56 -3.17
C GLU A 59 -10.05 3.15 -3.09
N LEU A 60 -11.35 3.08 -2.81
CA LEU A 60 -12.20 1.91 -3.00
C LEU A 60 -12.60 1.83 -4.48
N ASP A 61 -12.04 0.92 -5.27
CA ASP A 61 -12.79 -0.18 -5.93
C ASP A 61 -11.86 -1.06 -6.80
N LYS A 62 -11.86 -2.36 -6.48
CA LYS A 62 -11.41 -3.52 -7.26
C LYS A 62 -9.95 -3.67 -7.74
N ALA A 63 -9.47 -4.87 -7.40
CA ALA A 63 -8.42 -5.66 -8.05
C ALA A 63 -6.96 -5.23 -7.78
N SER A 64 -6.39 -5.89 -6.76
CA SER A 64 -4.97 -6.22 -6.64
C SER A 64 -4.42 -6.89 -7.94
N PRO A 65 -3.07 -6.98 -8.16
CA PRO A 65 -2.01 -6.91 -7.16
C PRO A 65 -0.76 -6.06 -7.50
N VAL A 66 0.02 -5.85 -6.45
CA VAL A 66 1.43 -5.43 -6.45
C VAL A 66 2.30 -6.26 -7.41
N GLY A 67 3.19 -5.59 -8.15
CA GLY A 67 4.34 -6.24 -8.78
C GLY A 67 4.88 -5.50 -10.01
N CYS A 68 6.18 -5.26 -10.04
CA CYS A 68 6.93 -4.88 -11.24
C CYS A 68 6.82 -5.98 -12.31
N SER A 69 5.71 -6.09 -13.04
CA SER A 69 5.55 -6.93 -14.24
C SER A 69 4.15 -6.72 -14.83
N GLY A 70 3.93 -5.63 -15.57
CA GLY A 70 2.58 -5.24 -16.00
C GLY A 70 2.45 -4.66 -17.42
N VAL A 71 3.52 -4.68 -18.23
CA VAL A 71 3.49 -4.14 -19.60
C VAL A 71 2.92 -5.16 -20.62
N ILE A 72 2.45 -6.34 -20.20
CA ILE A 72 2.24 -7.45 -21.15
C ILE A 72 0.78 -7.71 -21.62
N LEU A 73 -0.31 -7.20 -21.02
CA LEU A 73 -1.64 -7.77 -21.35
C LEU A 73 -2.82 -6.82 -21.56
N LEU A 74 -2.76 -5.83 -22.48
CA LEU A 74 -4.00 -5.33 -23.11
C LEU A 74 -3.84 -4.53 -24.43
N ALA A 75 -3.10 -5.02 -25.41
CA ALA A 75 -3.17 -4.52 -26.80
C ALA A 75 -3.77 -5.57 -27.75
N ALA A 76 -4.69 -6.39 -27.24
CA ALA A 76 -5.49 -7.33 -28.01
C ALA A 76 -6.96 -6.92 -27.95
N ALA A 77 -7.34 -5.85 -28.65
CA ALA A 77 -8.71 -5.64 -29.14
C ALA A 77 -8.79 -4.34 -29.97
N THR A 78 -9.29 -4.50 -31.19
CA THR A 78 -9.83 -3.47 -32.09
C THR A 78 -8.82 -2.53 -32.76
N ILE A 79 -8.43 -2.85 -34.00
CA ILE A 79 -8.70 -2.08 -35.23
C ILE A 79 -8.10 -2.90 -36.38
N GLY A 80 -8.95 -3.40 -37.27
CA GLY A 80 -8.51 -4.17 -38.44
C GLY A 80 -9.58 -4.99 -39.15
N ALA A 81 -10.85 -4.62 -39.05
CA ALA A 81 -11.82 -4.98 -40.09
C ALA A 81 -11.38 -4.25 -41.36
N GLY A 82 -10.67 -4.95 -42.25
CA GLY A 82 -10.05 -4.32 -43.41
C GLY A 82 -9.61 -5.32 -44.45
N ALA A 83 -10.51 -5.54 -45.41
CA ALA A 83 -10.23 -5.91 -46.79
C ALA A 83 -10.03 -7.41 -47.13
N ALA A 84 -11.02 -7.87 -47.90
CA ALA A 84 -10.78 -8.37 -49.26
C ALA A 84 -10.57 -9.87 -49.50
N TRP A 85 -11.32 -10.76 -48.84
CA TRP A 85 -11.46 -12.14 -49.33
C TRP A 85 -12.87 -12.69 -49.11
N LEU A 86 -13.89 -12.18 -49.81
CA LEU A 86 -15.17 -12.87 -50.05
C LEU A 86 -16.11 -12.05 -50.97
N LEU A 87 -15.78 -11.93 -52.26
CA LEU A 87 -16.67 -11.82 -53.45
C LEU A 87 -15.96 -11.07 -54.61
N ALA A 88 -14.99 -11.73 -55.27
CA ALA A 88 -14.66 -11.54 -56.69
C ALA A 88 -13.72 -12.66 -57.14
#